data_AF-A0A392RW17-F1
#
_entry.id   AF-A0A392RW17-F1
#
_cell.length_a   1.000
_cell.length_b   1.000
_cell.length_c   1.000
_cell.angle_alpha   90.00
_cell.angle_beta   90.00
_cell.angle_gamma   90.00
#
_symmetry.space_group_name_H-M   'P 1'
#
loop_
_entity.id
_entity.type
_entity.pdbx_description
1 polymer ?
#
loop_
_entity_poly.entity_id
_entity_poly.type
_entity_poly.pdbx_seq_one_letter_code
_entity_poly.pdbx_strand_id
1 'polypeptide(L)'
;MLKKALKEWYITHTKNVSGIIDSLKVRLLVLNCKGEEEGLTEDEIAEIHVVTSDIHSLTRLNTSICWQQARLLWIREGDANS
;
A
#
# COMPACT_ATOMS: atom_id res chain seq x y z
N MET A 1 16.22 -18.10 15.80
CA MET A 1 16.12 -16.69 16.26
C MET A 1 15.93 -15.73 15.08
N LEU A 2 16.92 -15.59 14.19
CA LEU A 2 16.93 -14.58 13.11
C LEU A 2 15.75 -14.67 12.11
N LYS A 3 15.41 -15.88 11.64
CA LYS A 3 14.31 -16.11 10.68
C LYS A 3 12.94 -15.71 11.22
N LYS A 4 12.73 -15.85 12.54
CA LYS A 4 11.48 -15.48 13.22
C LYS A 4 11.35 -13.96 13.31
N ALA A 5 12.43 -13.29 13.76
CA ALA A 5 12.49 -11.84 13.84
C ALA A 5 12.32 -11.17 12.45
N LEU A 6 12.92 -11.74 11.40
CA LEU A 6 12.75 -11.23 10.03
C LEU A 6 11.32 -11.40 9.52
N LYS A 7 10.68 -12.54 9.82
CA LYS A 7 9.28 -12.79 9.46
C LYS A 7 8.34 -11.84 10.21
N GLU A 8 8.57 -11.62 11.49
CA GLU A 8 7.81 -10.67 12.31
C GLU A 8 8.00 -9.23 11.82
N TRP A 9 9.24 -8.81 11.55
CA TRP A 9 9.54 -7.50 10.98
C TRP A 9 8.83 -7.30 9.63
N TYR A 10 8.93 -8.28 8.73
CA TYR A 10 8.26 -8.28 7.44
C TYR A 10 6.75 -8.18 7.59
N ILE A 11 6.13 -9.02 8.43
CA ILE A 11 4.68 -9.00 8.68
C ILE A 11 4.24 -7.64 9.23
N THR A 12 4.97 -7.07 10.19
CA THR A 12 4.65 -5.77 10.79
C THR A 12 4.78 -4.63 9.77
N HIS A 13 5.82 -4.65 8.94
CA HIS A 13 6.07 -3.59 7.95
C HIS A 13 5.24 -3.71 6.68
N THR A 14 4.80 -4.93 6.30
CA THR A 14 4.00 -5.14 5.09
C THR A 14 2.49 -5.13 5.34
N LYS A 15 2.02 -5.50 6.54
CA LYS A 15 0.60 -5.41 6.89
C LYS A 15 0.05 -3.99 6.88
N ASN A 16 0.90 -2.99 7.13
CA ASN A 16 0.47 -1.59 7.14
C ASN A 16 0.46 -0.95 5.75
N VAL A 17 0.91 -1.63 4.68
CA VAL A 17 0.96 -1.04 3.33
C VAL A 17 -0.43 -0.63 2.86
N SER A 18 -1.46 -1.44 3.11
CA SER A 18 -2.85 -1.07 2.81
C SER A 18 -3.30 0.18 3.58
N GLY A 19 -3.00 0.25 4.89
CA GLY A 19 -3.35 1.39 5.73
C GLY A 19 -2.65 2.68 5.30
N ILE A 20 -1.39 2.58 4.87
CA ILE A 20 -0.66 3.71 4.30
C ILE A 20 -1.31 4.16 2.99
N ILE A 21 -1.65 3.24 2.08
CA ILE A 21 -2.38 3.56 0.84
C ILE A 21 -3.69 4.29 1.14
N ASP A 22 -4.47 3.81 2.11
CA ASP A 22 -5.76 4.42 2.47
C ASP A 22 -5.57 5.82 3.06
N SER A 23 -4.55 6.01 3.92
CA SER A 23 -4.21 7.34 4.45
C SER A 23 -3.80 8.33 3.35
N LEU A 24 -3.03 7.87 2.37
CA LEU A 24 -2.60 8.69 1.23
C LEU A 24 -3.77 9.03 0.30
N LYS A 25 -4.70 8.09 0.09
CA LYS A 25 -5.95 8.38 -0.64
C LYS A 25 -6.79 9.44 0.06
N VAL A 26 -6.90 9.37 1.39
CA VAL A 26 -7.59 10.42 2.17
C VAL A 26 -6.90 11.76 1.99
N ARG A 27 -5.55 11.81 2.05
CA ARG A 27 -4.81 13.06 1.82
C ARG A 27 -5.03 13.61 0.42
N LEU A 28 -5.03 12.76 -0.60
CA LEU A 28 -5.29 13.16 -1.98
C LEU A 28 -6.71 13.71 -2.16
N LEU A 29 -7.71 13.10 -1.50
CA LEU A 29 -9.09 13.62 -1.51
C LEU A 29 -9.17 15.02 -0.88
N VAL A 30 -8.49 15.26 0.23
CA VAL A 30 -8.44 16.59 0.86
C VAL A 30 -7.85 17.63 -0.08
N LEU A 31 -6.74 17.31 -0.77
CA LEU A 31 -6.13 18.21 -1.74
C LEU A 31 -7.03 18.46 -2.96
N ASN A 32 -7.74 17.43 -3.45
CA ASN A 32 -8.70 17.61 -4.55
C ASN A 32 -9.84 18.55 -4.15
N CYS A 33 -10.47 18.35 -3.00
CA CYS A 33 -11.54 19.25 -2.52
C CYS A 33 -11.05 20.70 -2.40
N LYS A 34 -9.85 20.89 -1.82
CA LYS A 34 -9.25 22.22 -1.72
C LYS A 34 -9.00 22.84 -3.11
N GLY A 35 -8.50 22.06 -4.06
CA GLY A 35 -8.24 22.53 -5.42
C GLY A 35 -9.51 22.96 -6.18
N GLU A 36 -10.65 22.34 -5.89
CA GLU A 36 -11.95 22.72 -6.45
C GLU A 36 -12.52 24.00 -5.83
N GLU A 37 -12.30 24.23 -4.53
CA GLU A 37 -12.91 25.35 -3.78
C GLU A 37 -12.02 26.61 -3.73
N GLU A 38 -10.73 26.44 -3.41
CA GLU A 38 -9.81 27.53 -3.07
C GLU A 38 -8.61 27.64 -4.03
N GLY A 39 -8.40 26.62 -4.86
CA GLY A 39 -7.19 26.45 -5.66
C GLY A 39 -6.02 25.86 -4.86
N LEU A 40 -4.93 25.54 -5.56
CA LEU A 40 -3.76 24.87 -4.98
C LEU A 40 -2.52 25.74 -5.08
N THR A 41 -1.67 25.63 -4.07
CA THR A 41 -0.31 26.16 -4.11
C THR A 41 0.61 25.24 -4.93
N GLU A 42 1.75 25.75 -5.38
CA GLU A 42 2.74 24.95 -6.12
C GLU A 42 3.27 23.78 -5.29
N ASP A 43 3.47 24.00 -3.98
CA ASP A 43 3.87 22.96 -3.03
C ASP A 43 2.81 21.84 -2.92
N GLU A 44 1.53 22.19 -2.92
CA GLU A 44 0.44 21.21 -2.87
C GLU A 44 0.29 20.43 -4.18
N ILE A 45 0.56 21.06 -5.32
CA ILE A 45 0.63 20.37 -6.61
C ILE A 45 1.80 19.37 -6.62
N ALA A 46 2.97 19.78 -6.10
CA ALA A 46 4.11 18.89 -5.93
C ALA A 46 3.77 17.72 -4.99
N GLU A 47 3.05 17.99 -3.89
CA GLU A 47 2.56 16.96 -2.97
C GLU A 47 1.64 15.96 -3.68
N ILE A 48 0.69 16.41 -4.51
CA ILE A 48 -0.20 15.54 -5.30
C ILE A 48 0.62 14.57 -6.16
N HIS A 49 1.67 15.06 -6.83
CA HIS A 49 2.52 14.21 -7.67
C HIS A 49 3.25 13.14 -6.85
N VAL A 50 3.81 13.52 -5.70
CA VAL A 50 4.50 12.59 -4.80
C VAL A 50 3.52 11.56 -4.25
N VAL A 51 2.40 11.99 -3.67
CA VAL A 51 1.37 11.12 -3.10
C VAL A 51 0.83 10.14 -4.14
N THR A 52 0.62 10.58 -5.38
CA THR A 52 0.14 9.72 -6.47
C THR A 52 1.18 8.65 -6.84
N SER A 53 2.46 9.04 -6.92
CA SER A 53 3.57 8.12 -7.17
C SER A 53 3.71 7.08 -6.05
N ASP A 54 3.58 7.53 -4.80
CA ASP A 54 3.64 6.67 -3.62
C ASP A 54 2.47 5.68 -3.58
N ILE A 55 1.23 6.14 -3.83
CA ILE A 55 0.06 5.25 -3.94
C ILE A 55 0.29 4.21 -5.02
N HIS A 56 0.80 4.59 -6.19
CA HIS A 56 1.06 3.66 -7.28
C HIS A 56 2.09 2.59 -6.90
N SER A 57 3.24 3.01 -6.36
CA SER A 57 4.33 2.10 -5.97
C SER A 57 3.91 1.16 -4.83
N LEU A 58 3.23 1.69 -3.82
CA LEU A 58 2.71 0.91 -2.69
C LEU A 58 1.61 -0.07 -3.13
N THR A 59 0.73 0.31 -4.05
CA THR A 59 -0.31 -0.58 -4.58
C THR A 59 0.29 -1.75 -5.34
N ARG A 60 1.35 -1.52 -6.13
CA ARG A 60 2.11 -2.58 -6.79
C ARG A 60 2.72 -3.54 -5.77
N LEU A 61 3.37 -3.00 -4.74
CA LEU A 61 3.95 -3.80 -3.66
C LEU A 61 2.88 -4.63 -2.93
N ASN A 62 1.76 -4.01 -2.54
CA ASN A 62 0.64 -4.67 -1.87
C ASN A 62 0.09 -5.82 -2.72
N THR A 63 -0.09 -5.59 -4.03
CA THR A 63 -0.55 -6.61 -4.96
C THR A 63 0.42 -7.80 -5.01
N SER A 64 1.73 -7.54 -5.11
CA SER A 64 2.74 -8.60 -5.07
C SER A 64 2.70 -9.40 -3.76
N ILE A 65 2.52 -8.73 -2.62
CA ILE A 65 2.41 -9.39 -1.30
C ILE A 65 1.16 -10.28 -1.26
N CYS A 66 0.00 -9.78 -1.69
CA CYS A 66 -1.24 -10.55 -1.73
C CYS A 66 -1.10 -11.81 -2.58
N TRP A 67 -0.47 -11.71 -3.76
CA TRP A 67 -0.20 -12.87 -4.61
C TRP A 67 0.73 -13.89 -3.96
N GLN A 68 1.80 -13.43 -3.30
CA GLN A 68 2.69 -14.32 -2.57
C GLN A 68 1.97 -15.04 -1.42
N GLN A 69 1.11 -14.33 -0.69
CA GLN A 69 0.32 -14.90 0.40
C GLN A 69 -0.68 -15.95 -0.11
N ALA A 70 -1.42 -15.64 -1.18
CA ALA A 70 -2.36 -16.57 -1.81
C ALA A 70 -1.63 -17.84 -2.30
N ARG A 71 -0.46 -17.68 -2.94
CA ARG A 71 0.37 -18.81 -3.36
C ARG A 71 0.85 -19.65 -2.19
N LEU A 72 1.32 -19.03 -1.10
CA LEU A 72 1.75 -19.75 0.10
C LEU A 72 0.60 -20.50 0.76
N LEU A 73 -0.60 -19.91 0.76
CA LEU A 73 -1.81 -20.56 1.26
C LEU A 73 -2.13 -21.80 0.42
N TRP A 74 -2.14 -21.67 -0.90
CA TRP A 74 -2.37 -22.79 -1.83
C TRP A 74 -1.37 -23.94 -1.65
N ILE A 75 -0.06 -23.63 -1.55
CA ILE A 75 0.97 -24.65 -1.30
C ILE A 75 0.75 -25.35 0.05
N ARG A 76 0.28 -24.63 1.07
CA ARG A 76 0.07 -25.17 2.41
C ARG A 76 -1.18 -26.04 2.51
N GLU A 77 -2.25 -25.67 1.83
CA GLU A 77 -3.53 -26.37 1.88
C GLU A 77 -3.60 -27.56 0.90
N GLY A 78 -2.69 -27.63 -0.08
CA GLY A 78 -2.68 -28.67 -1.10
C GLY A 78 -3.66 -28.35 -2.23
N ASP A 79 -3.51 -29.03 -3.38
CA ASP A 79 -4.42 -28.84 -4.51
C ASP A 79 -5.86 -29.13 -4.09
N ALA A 80 -6.76 -28.18 -4.31
CA ALA A 80 -8.20 -28.32 -4.07
C ALA A 80 -8.85 -29.42 -4.96
N ASN A 81 -8.09 -30.04 -5.87
CA ASN A 81 -8.49 -31.16 -6.72
C ASN A 81 -8.00 -32.55 -6.24
N SER A 82 -7.70 -32.76 -4.95
CA SER A 82 -7.60 -34.13 -4.40
C SER A 82 -8.97 -34.71 -4.06
#